data_AF-A0A2V8B8L8-F1
#
_entry.id   AF-A0A2V8B8L8-F1
#
_cell.length_a   1.000
_cell.length_b   1.000
_cell.length_c   1.000
_cell.angle_alpha   90.00
_cell.angle_beta   90.00
_cell.angle_gamma   90.00
#
_symmetry.space_group_name_H-M   'P 1'
#
loop_
_entity.id
_entity.type
_entity.pdbx_description
1 polymer ?
#
loop_
_entity_poly.entity_id
_entity_poly.type
_entity_poly.pdbx_seq_one_letter_code
_entity_poly.pdbx_strand_id
1 'polypeptide(L)'
;MIDRVFIRVVLAALAGWLDTQQQDVIAYLIDENRILRSQLAGRRLRLSDDDRCRLARRGRHLGRRLLRQVATIVTPDTILRWHRQLIARKWTYAAKRSGRPIVAAEIRRLIVRMAEENPRWGYTRIRGALKNLGHRVGRSTIARTLKAQGIPPVPERPTSWRTFLRAHWGAISGADFFTTEVWTWQGLVTLWFARTPSAVIAVDIRGRARHDRSVLEMIVLTVRALALALGRRTKRTIRLPER
;
A
#
# COMPACT_ATOMS: atom_id res chain seq x y z
N MET A 1 -21.34 0.10 -77.76
CA MET A 1 -21.04 1.32 -76.99
C MET A 1 -22.16 1.48 -75.98
N ILE A 2 -21.91 1.21 -74.69
CA ILE A 2 -22.96 1.30 -73.66
C ILE A 2 -23.27 2.79 -73.45
N ASP A 3 -24.53 3.18 -73.67
CA ASP A 3 -24.93 4.58 -73.53
C ASP A 3 -24.85 5.06 -72.08
N ARG A 4 -24.34 6.28 -71.92
CA ARG A 4 -24.25 6.96 -70.60
C ARG A 4 -25.59 7.05 -69.88
N VAL A 5 -26.69 7.11 -70.64
CA VAL A 5 -28.06 7.15 -70.10
C VAL A 5 -28.43 5.80 -69.48
N PHE A 6 -28.12 4.69 -70.16
CA PHE A 6 -28.37 3.35 -69.65
C PHE A 6 -27.64 3.10 -68.32
N ILE A 7 -26.36 3.49 -68.24
CA ILE A 7 -25.57 3.38 -67.00
C ILE A 7 -26.20 4.19 -65.86
N ARG A 8 -26.66 5.42 -66.13
CA ARG A 8 -27.32 6.25 -65.10
C ARG A 8 -28.62 5.65 -64.59
N VAL A 9 -29.43 5.07 -65.47
CA VAL A 9 -30.68 4.42 -65.09
C VAL A 9 -30.42 3.19 -64.22
N VAL A 10 -29.46 2.34 -64.61
CA VAL A 10 -29.07 1.15 -63.84
C VAL A 10 -28.51 1.56 -62.47
N LEU A 11 -27.65 2.58 -62.40
CA LEU A 11 -27.11 3.08 -61.13
C LEU A 11 -28.20 3.67 -60.24
N ALA A 12 -29.16 4.41 -60.79
CA ALA A 12 -30.28 4.96 -60.02
C ALA A 12 -31.19 3.84 -59.49
N ALA A 13 -31.47 2.81 -60.30
CA ALA A 13 -32.26 1.66 -59.88
C ALA A 13 -31.55 0.87 -58.77
N LEU A 14 -30.24 0.63 -58.90
CA LEU A 14 -29.44 -0.02 -57.87
C LEU A 14 -29.36 0.81 -56.58
N ALA A 15 -29.17 2.12 -56.69
CA ALA A 15 -29.15 3.02 -55.54
C ALA A 15 -30.50 3.07 -54.83
N GLY A 16 -31.61 3.12 -55.58
CA GLY A 16 -32.96 3.09 -55.01
C GLY A 16 -33.28 1.75 -54.34
N TRP A 17 -32.88 0.63 -54.95
CA TRP A 17 -33.03 -0.69 -54.34
C TRP A 17 -32.22 -0.81 -53.05
N LEU A 18 -30.96 -0.35 -53.06
CA LEU A 18 -30.09 -0.38 -51.88
C LEU A 18 -30.61 0.54 -50.76
N ASP A 19 -31.09 1.75 -51.08
CA ASP A 19 -31.69 2.66 -50.10
C ASP A 19 -32.92 2.01 -49.45
N THR A 20 -33.81 1.42 -50.24
CA THR A 20 -34.99 0.70 -49.72
C THR A 20 -34.58 -0.40 -48.74
N GLN A 21 -33.61 -1.25 -49.12
CA GLN A 21 -33.09 -2.30 -48.23
C GLN A 21 -32.48 -1.73 -46.95
N GLN A 22 -31.77 -0.61 -47.03
CA GLN A 22 -31.22 0.07 -45.85
C GLN A 22 -32.31 0.63 -44.94
N GLN A 23 -33.38 1.22 -45.50
CA GLN A 23 -34.51 1.72 -44.73
C GLN A 23 -35.23 0.59 -43.99
N ASP A 24 -35.45 -0.56 -44.63
CA ASP A 24 -36.11 -1.72 -44.01
C ASP A 24 -35.31 -2.25 -42.82
N VAL A 25 -33.98 -2.37 -42.96
CA VAL A 25 -33.08 -2.79 -41.88
C VAL A 25 -33.10 -1.78 -40.73
N ILE A 26 -33.08 -0.48 -41.03
CA ILE A 26 -33.16 0.57 -39.99
C ILE A 26 -34.50 0.52 -39.26
N ALA A 27 -35.61 0.36 -39.99
CA ALA A 27 -36.95 0.26 -39.42
C ALA A 27 -37.06 -0.94 -38.46
N TYR A 28 -36.60 -2.12 -38.90
CA TYR A 28 -36.54 -3.32 -38.07
C TYR A 28 -35.72 -3.09 -36.78
N LEU A 29 -34.52 -2.53 -36.89
CA LEU A 29 -33.66 -2.27 -35.73
C LEU A 29 -34.27 -1.24 -34.78
N ILE A 30 -35.02 -0.25 -35.28
CA ILE A 30 -35.74 0.72 -34.44
C ILE A 30 -36.83 0.01 -33.64
N ASP A 31 -37.61 -0.87 -34.27
CA ASP A 31 -38.67 -1.61 -33.61
C ASP A 31 -38.13 -2.64 -32.61
N GLU A 32 -37.05 -3.36 -32.96
CA GLU A 32 -36.35 -4.23 -32.02
C GLU A 32 -35.85 -3.46 -30.79
N ASN A 33 -35.23 -2.28 -30.99
CA ASN A 33 -34.82 -1.41 -29.88
C ASN A 33 -36.03 -0.93 -29.05
N ARG A 34 -37.18 -0.66 -29.67
CA ARG A 34 -38.40 -0.27 -28.96
C ARG A 34 -38.94 -1.42 -28.09
N ILE A 35 -38.92 -2.65 -28.59
CA ILE A 35 -39.33 -3.87 -27.86
C ILE A 35 -38.37 -4.14 -26.69
N LEU A 36 -37.05 -4.13 -26.94
CA LEU A 36 -36.05 -4.35 -25.88
C LEU A 36 -36.20 -3.32 -24.75
N ARG A 37 -36.56 -2.08 -25.10
CA ARG A 37 -36.78 -1.02 -24.11
C ARG A 37 -38.09 -1.14 -23.36
N SER A 38 -39.17 -1.60 -23.99
CA SER A 38 -40.44 -1.83 -23.29
C SER A 38 -40.27 -2.93 -22.24
N GLN A 39 -39.49 -3.97 -22.53
CA GLN A 39 -39.16 -5.05 -21.58
C GLN A 39 -38.34 -4.57 -20.38
N LEU A 40 -37.57 -3.49 -20.51
CA LEU A 40 -36.75 -2.93 -19.43
C LEU A 40 -37.56 -2.12 -18.40
N ALA A 41 -38.89 -2.02 -18.54
CA ALA A 41 -39.85 -1.51 -17.55
C ALA A 41 -39.43 -0.16 -16.91
N GLY A 42 -38.82 0.75 -17.68
CA GLY A 42 -38.39 2.06 -17.19
C GLY A 42 -37.13 2.06 -16.33
N ARG A 43 -36.39 0.93 -16.25
CA ARG A 43 -35.09 0.88 -15.56
C ARG A 43 -34.11 1.87 -16.20
N ARG A 44 -33.44 2.66 -15.36
CA ARG A 44 -32.48 3.66 -15.81
C ARG A 44 -31.23 2.98 -16.39
N LEU A 45 -31.04 3.09 -17.71
CA LEU A 45 -29.87 2.56 -18.41
C LEU A 45 -28.59 3.25 -17.93
N ARG A 46 -27.72 2.49 -17.25
CA ARG A 46 -26.38 2.96 -16.86
C ARG A 46 -25.41 2.74 -18.02
N LEU A 47 -25.21 3.77 -18.83
CA LEU A 47 -24.25 3.72 -19.93
C LEU A 47 -22.82 3.81 -19.39
N SER A 48 -21.96 2.88 -19.81
CA SER A 48 -20.52 2.93 -19.60
C SER A 48 -19.91 4.12 -20.37
N ASP A 49 -18.72 4.57 -19.96
CA ASP A 49 -18.03 5.63 -20.70
C ASP A 49 -17.70 5.21 -22.14
N ASP A 50 -17.48 3.92 -22.39
CA ASP A 50 -17.32 3.36 -23.74
C ASP A 50 -18.59 3.47 -24.58
N ASP A 51 -19.76 3.20 -24.00
CA ASP A 51 -21.05 3.35 -24.69
C ASP A 51 -21.28 4.80 -25.10
N ARG A 52 -21.02 5.73 -24.17
CA ARG A 52 -21.11 7.17 -24.42
C ARG A 52 -20.17 7.59 -25.53
N CYS A 53 -18.96 7.05 -25.58
CA CYS A 53 -17.99 7.31 -26.64
C CYS A 53 -18.47 6.79 -28.00
N ARG A 54 -18.98 5.55 -28.06
CA ARG A 54 -19.52 4.96 -29.29
C ARG A 54 -20.69 5.78 -29.84
N LEU A 55 -21.65 6.11 -28.98
CA LEU A 55 -22.80 6.95 -29.35
C LEU A 55 -22.39 8.35 -29.79
N ALA A 56 -21.43 8.98 -29.10
CA ALA A 56 -20.93 10.30 -29.45
C ALA A 56 -20.24 10.33 -30.83
N ARG A 57 -19.41 9.32 -31.13
CA ARG A 57 -18.71 9.22 -32.43
C ARG A 57 -19.69 9.01 -33.58
N ARG A 58 -20.60 8.03 -33.47
CA ARG A 58 -21.60 7.77 -34.53
C ARG A 58 -22.61 8.91 -34.65
N GLY A 59 -23.11 9.43 -33.51
CA GLY A 59 -24.11 10.50 -33.49
C GLY A 59 -23.62 11.82 -34.08
N ARG A 60 -22.31 12.10 -34.06
CA ARG A 60 -21.75 13.28 -34.73
C ARG A 60 -22.01 13.26 -36.24
N HIS A 61 -21.92 12.10 -36.89
CA HIS A 61 -22.14 11.97 -38.33
C HIS A 61 -23.60 12.19 -38.74
N LEU A 62 -24.55 11.80 -37.88
CA LEU A 62 -25.99 11.99 -38.12
C LEU A 62 -26.42 13.46 -37.94
N GLY A 63 -25.73 14.21 -37.07
CA GLY A 63 -26.07 15.60 -36.79
C GLY A 63 -27.39 15.76 -36.00
N ARG A 64 -27.69 17.00 -35.59
CA ARG A 64 -28.78 17.28 -34.64
C ARG A 64 -30.18 16.98 -35.17
N ARG A 65 -30.41 17.12 -36.49
CA ARG A 65 -31.74 16.93 -37.10
C ARG A 65 -32.12 15.45 -37.13
N LEU A 66 -31.28 14.60 -37.70
CA LEU A 66 -31.51 13.15 -37.73
C LEU A 66 -31.50 12.55 -36.32
N LEU A 67 -30.60 12.98 -35.43
CA LEU A 67 -30.61 12.51 -34.05
C LEU A 67 -31.93 12.79 -33.32
N ARG A 68 -32.65 13.87 -33.64
CA ARG A 68 -33.97 14.11 -33.03
C ARG A 68 -35.02 13.07 -33.44
N GLN A 69 -34.86 12.46 -34.61
CA GLN A 69 -35.76 11.42 -35.11
C GLN A 69 -35.38 10.05 -34.57
N VAL A 70 -34.08 9.74 -34.46
CA VAL A 70 -33.60 8.38 -34.14
C VAL A 70 -33.07 8.18 -32.72
N ALA A 71 -32.69 9.24 -32.00
CA ALA A 71 -32.09 9.10 -30.67
C ALA A 71 -33.15 8.79 -29.61
N THR A 72 -33.22 7.53 -29.19
CA THR A 72 -34.18 7.06 -28.18
C THR A 72 -33.59 7.00 -26.77
N ILE A 73 -32.28 6.76 -26.62
CA ILE A 73 -31.61 6.50 -25.32
C ILE A 73 -31.29 7.80 -24.58
N VAL A 74 -30.77 8.80 -25.30
CA VAL A 74 -30.25 10.03 -24.72
C VAL A 74 -30.62 11.18 -25.63
N THR A 75 -30.82 12.36 -25.07
CA THR A 75 -31.12 13.56 -25.86
C THR A 75 -30.00 13.84 -26.87
N PRO A 76 -30.33 14.29 -28.10
CA PRO A 76 -29.34 14.65 -29.12
C PRO A 76 -28.28 15.64 -28.62
N ASP A 77 -28.69 16.61 -27.80
CA ASP A 77 -27.80 17.58 -27.14
C ASP A 77 -26.73 16.92 -26.28
N THR A 78 -27.12 15.87 -25.55
CA THR A 78 -26.20 15.14 -24.68
C THR A 78 -25.17 14.35 -25.48
N ILE A 79 -25.59 13.70 -26.57
CA ILE A 79 -24.69 12.96 -27.46
C ILE A 79 -23.65 13.90 -28.08
N LEU A 80 -24.10 15.07 -28.58
CA LEU A 80 -23.20 16.09 -29.13
C LEU A 80 -22.32 16.75 -28.07
N ARG A 81 -22.81 16.89 -26.83
CA ARG A 81 -22.00 17.34 -25.69
C ARG A 81 -20.90 16.34 -25.36
N TRP A 82 -21.19 15.04 -25.32
CA TRP A 82 -20.16 14.00 -25.13
C TRP A 82 -19.10 14.05 -26.22
N HIS A 83 -19.49 14.24 -27.47
CA HIS A 83 -18.53 14.43 -28.56
C HIS A 83 -17.60 15.63 -28.33
N ARG A 84 -18.15 16.79 -27.92
CA ARG A 84 -17.34 17.97 -27.56
C ARG A 84 -16.41 17.70 -26.39
N GLN A 85 -16.85 16.94 -25.38
CA GLN A 85 -16.02 16.55 -24.24
C GLN A 85 -14.88 15.62 -24.66
N LEU A 86 -15.09 14.72 -25.63
CA LEU A 86 -14.02 13.87 -26.17
C LEU A 86 -12.96 14.68 -26.89
N ILE A 87 -13.37 15.68 -27.69
CA ILE A 87 -12.43 16.62 -28.32
C ILE A 87 -11.67 17.40 -27.25
N ALA A 88 -12.38 17.95 -26.26
CA ALA A 88 -11.74 18.68 -25.18
C ALA A 88 -10.72 17.81 -24.45
N ARG A 89 -11.06 16.56 -24.10
CA ARG A 89 -10.12 15.62 -23.45
C ARG A 89 -8.90 15.28 -24.31
N LYS A 90 -9.05 15.19 -25.64
CA LYS A 90 -7.92 14.99 -26.55
C LYS A 90 -6.89 16.12 -26.46
N TRP A 91 -7.37 17.36 -26.33
CA TRP A 91 -6.54 18.57 -26.31
C TRP A 91 -6.25 19.09 -24.90
N THR A 92 -6.95 18.60 -23.89
CA THR A 92 -6.65 18.88 -22.49
C THR A 92 -5.55 17.93 -22.06
N TYR A 93 -4.30 18.35 -22.22
CA TYR A 93 -3.23 17.73 -21.45
C TYR A 93 -3.61 17.84 -19.98
N ALA A 94 -3.59 16.72 -19.25
CA ALA A 94 -3.81 16.74 -17.82
C ALA A 94 -2.72 17.63 -17.21
N ALA A 95 -3.05 18.90 -16.96
CA ALA A 95 -2.17 19.80 -16.26
C ALA A 95 -1.92 19.13 -14.91
N LYS A 96 -0.70 18.61 -14.74
CA LYS A 96 -0.22 18.12 -13.46
C LYS A 96 -0.23 19.34 -12.56
N ARG A 97 -1.35 19.59 -11.88
CA ARG A 97 -1.50 20.69 -10.93
C ARG A 97 -0.35 20.55 -9.94
N SER A 98 0.71 21.32 -10.15
CA SER A 98 1.72 21.55 -9.15
C SER A 98 1.02 22.35 -8.07
N GLY A 99 0.43 21.65 -7.11
CA GLY A 99 -0.05 22.29 -5.89
C GLY A 99 1.09 23.05 -5.20
N ARG A 100 0.74 23.80 -4.15
CA ARG A 100 1.64 24.57 -3.27
C ARG A 100 3.04 23.95 -3.23
N PRO A 101 4.11 24.71 -3.54
CA PRO A 101 5.46 24.16 -3.67
C PRO A 101 5.75 23.27 -2.47
N ILE A 102 5.95 21.99 -2.77
CA ILE A 102 6.51 21.04 -1.82
C ILE A 102 7.79 21.70 -1.32
N VAL A 103 7.92 21.82 0.00
CA VAL A 103 9.13 22.25 0.71
C VAL A 103 10.37 21.99 -0.14
N ALA A 104 11.16 23.05 -0.39
CA ALA A 104 12.29 23.03 -1.32
C ALA A 104 13.05 21.71 -1.22
N ALA A 105 13.38 21.11 -2.36
CA ALA A 105 13.98 19.77 -2.42
C ALA A 105 15.20 19.63 -1.49
N GLU A 106 15.94 20.72 -1.31
CA GLU A 106 17.02 20.87 -0.35
C GLU A 106 16.60 20.60 1.11
N ILE A 107 15.54 21.24 1.60
CA ILE A 107 15.02 21.04 2.96
C ILE A 107 14.53 19.59 3.13
N ARG A 108 13.95 18.97 2.09
CA ARG A 108 13.59 17.54 2.14
C ARG A 108 14.81 16.65 2.30
N ARG A 109 15.88 16.90 1.54
CA ARG A 109 17.16 16.18 1.67
C ARG A 109 17.75 16.35 3.06
N LEU A 110 17.69 17.57 3.62
CA LEU A 110 18.15 17.86 4.98
C LEU A 110 17.35 17.09 6.03
N ILE A 111 16.01 17.04 5.92
CA ILE A 111 15.14 16.27 6.81
C ILE A 111 15.52 14.78 6.82
N VAL A 112 15.75 14.20 5.63
CA VAL A 112 16.12 12.79 5.47
C VAL A 112 17.49 12.52 6.08
N ARG A 113 18.50 13.33 5.73
CA ARG A 113 19.86 13.22 6.26
C ARG A 113 19.88 13.26 7.79
N MET A 114 19.19 14.23 8.41
CA MET A 114 19.09 14.33 9.86
C MET A 114 18.46 13.09 10.51
N ALA A 115 17.47 12.47 9.85
CA ALA A 115 16.81 11.29 10.36
C ALA A 115 17.67 10.02 10.22
N GLU A 116 18.48 9.91 9.17
CA GLU A 116 19.40 8.80 8.92
C GLU A 116 20.64 8.87 9.84
N GLU A 117 21.25 10.05 9.96
CA GLU A 117 22.41 10.27 10.84
C GLU A 117 22.03 10.15 12.32
N ASN A 118 20.78 10.46 12.68
CA ASN A 118 20.29 10.41 14.05
C ASN A 118 19.02 9.55 14.18
N PRO A 119 19.13 8.21 14.16
CA PRO A 119 17.97 7.32 14.18
C PRO A 119 17.04 7.53 15.37
N ARG A 120 17.56 7.95 16.53
CA ARG A 120 16.78 8.22 17.75
C ARG A 120 15.95 9.50 17.70
N TRP A 121 16.16 10.38 16.71
CA TRP A 121 15.48 11.67 16.68
C TRP A 121 14.05 11.56 16.16
N GLY A 122 13.08 11.84 17.04
CA GLY A 122 11.67 11.98 16.67
C GLY A 122 11.37 13.29 15.93
N TYR A 123 10.15 13.41 15.38
CA TYR A 123 9.74 14.56 14.55
C TYR A 123 9.90 15.92 15.26
N THR A 124 9.64 15.98 16.57
CA THR A 124 9.78 17.21 17.35
C THR A 124 11.25 17.65 17.49
N ARG A 125 12.18 16.68 17.63
CA ARG A 125 13.61 16.97 17.74
C ARG A 125 14.18 17.47 16.41
N ILE A 126 13.80 16.83 15.30
CA ILE A 126 14.16 17.25 13.93
C ILE A 126 13.61 18.66 13.64
N ARG A 127 12.36 18.94 14.04
CA ARG A 127 11.78 20.30 13.93
C ARG A 127 12.62 21.34 14.67
N GLY A 128 13.05 21.03 15.89
CA GLY A 128 13.90 21.93 16.67
C GLY A 128 15.25 22.18 15.99
N ALA A 129 15.89 21.13 15.48
CA ALA A 129 17.15 21.26 14.74
C ALA A 129 17.00 22.11 13.47
N LEU A 130 15.93 21.91 12.69
CA LEU A 130 15.64 22.73 11.52
C LEU A 130 15.35 24.19 11.87
N LYS A 131 14.67 24.45 12.99
CA LYS A 131 14.45 25.81 13.49
C LYS A 131 15.76 26.51 13.81
N ASN A 132 16.73 25.80 14.40
CA ASN A 132 18.06 26.34 14.69
C ASN A 132 18.86 26.66 13.41
N LEU A 133 18.61 25.94 12.32
CA LEU A 133 19.18 26.21 11.00
C LEU A 133 18.40 27.28 10.20
N GLY A 134 17.43 27.97 10.81
CA GLY A 134 16.63 29.01 10.16
C GLY A 134 15.45 28.50 9.31
N HIS A 135 15.22 27.18 9.25
CA HIS A 135 14.13 26.60 8.47
C HIS A 135 12.87 26.35 9.32
N ARG A 136 11.78 27.09 9.04
CA ARG A 136 10.48 26.87 9.69
C ARG A 136 9.67 25.79 8.96
N VAL A 137 9.73 24.55 9.45
CA VAL A 137 8.99 23.41 8.91
C VAL A 137 8.03 22.83 9.96
N GLY A 138 6.80 22.53 9.55
CA GLY A 138 5.80 21.89 10.41
C GLY A 138 6.11 20.41 10.70
N ARG A 139 5.66 19.91 11.85
CA ARG A 139 5.81 18.49 12.24
C ARG A 139 5.18 17.54 11.21
N SER A 140 4.00 17.89 10.70
CA SER A 140 3.27 17.13 9.68
C SER A 140 4.06 17.03 8.36
N THR A 141 4.76 18.10 7.98
CA THR A 141 5.60 18.14 6.79
C THR A 141 6.82 17.22 6.92
N ILE A 142 7.45 17.16 8.10
CA ILE A 142 8.53 16.23 8.40
C ILE A 142 8.02 14.79 8.33
N ALA A 143 6.90 14.49 9.00
CA ALA A 143 6.30 13.16 8.98
C ALA A 143 5.94 12.70 7.56
N ARG A 144 5.32 13.56 6.75
CA ARG A 144 5.00 13.25 5.35
C ARG A 144 6.25 13.02 4.51
N THR A 145 7.29 13.81 4.71
CA THR A 145 8.56 13.69 3.98
C THR A 145 9.25 12.36 4.29
N LEU A 146 9.35 12.00 5.58
CA LEU A 146 9.95 10.74 6.01
C LEU A 146 9.14 9.52 5.58
N LYS A 147 7.80 9.59 5.68
CA LYS A 147 6.90 8.53 5.17
C LYS A 147 7.05 8.32 3.66
N ALA A 148 7.19 9.40 2.88
CA ALA A 148 7.41 9.33 1.44
C ALA A 148 8.79 8.78 1.05
N GLN A 149 9.72 8.62 2.01
CA GLN A 149 11.03 7.99 1.82
C GLN A 149 11.13 6.62 2.52
N GLY A 150 10.02 6.11 3.06
CA GLY A 150 9.99 4.80 3.73
C GLY A 150 10.64 4.75 5.11
N ILE A 151 10.97 5.91 5.73
CA ILE A 151 11.61 5.94 7.05
C ILE A 151 10.54 5.82 8.14
N PRO A 152 10.57 4.78 9.00
CA PRO A 152 9.56 4.57 10.03
C PRO A 152 9.66 5.63 11.16
N PRO A 153 8.56 5.86 11.91
CA PRO A 153 8.57 6.70 13.10
C PRO A 153 9.46 6.10 14.20
N VAL A 154 9.98 6.94 15.08
CA VAL A 154 10.57 6.48 16.36
C VAL A 154 9.41 5.99 17.24
N PRO A 155 9.48 4.81 17.89
CA PRO A 155 10.66 3.98 18.20
C PRO A 155 10.98 2.84 17.22
N GLU A 156 10.20 2.64 16.16
CA GLU A 156 10.27 1.50 15.23
C GLU A 156 11.49 1.53 14.29
N ARG A 157 12.40 2.49 14.45
CA ARG A 157 13.61 2.59 13.61
C ARG A 157 14.64 1.55 14.03
N PRO A 158 15.14 0.72 13.10
CA PRO A 158 16.12 -0.29 13.43
C PRO A 158 17.41 0.37 13.95
N THR A 159 17.83 -0.03 15.15
CA THR A 159 19.17 0.30 15.67
C THR A 159 20.13 -0.80 15.25
N SER A 160 21.35 -0.48 14.84
CA SER A 160 22.33 -1.51 14.50
C SER A 160 22.61 -2.42 15.70
N TRP A 161 22.70 -3.73 15.47
CA TRP A 161 22.93 -4.73 16.53
C TRP A 161 24.15 -4.38 17.41
N ARG A 162 25.21 -3.85 16.79
CA ARG A 162 26.41 -3.37 17.48
C ARG A 162 26.12 -2.22 18.46
N THR A 163 25.25 -1.28 18.08
CA THR A 163 24.85 -0.15 18.94
C THR A 163 23.95 -0.61 20.06
N PHE A 164 23.06 -1.56 19.79
CA PHE A 164 22.23 -2.20 20.80
C PHE A 164 23.08 -2.93 21.85
N LEU A 165 24.00 -3.80 21.40
CA LEU A 165 24.90 -4.54 22.29
C LEU A 165 25.77 -3.61 23.12
N ARG A 166 26.35 -2.55 22.53
CA ARG A 166 27.16 -1.58 23.29
C ARG A 166 26.35 -0.87 24.39
N ALA A 167 25.11 -0.49 24.10
CA ALA A 167 24.26 0.19 25.07
C ALA A 167 23.82 -0.73 26.22
N HIS A 168 23.71 -2.05 25.97
CA HIS A 168 23.22 -3.02 26.94
C HIS A 168 24.31 -3.96 27.46
N TRP A 169 25.58 -3.75 27.09
CA TRP A 169 26.68 -4.66 27.43
C TRP A 169 26.81 -4.89 28.94
N GLY A 170 26.69 -3.82 29.74
CA GLY A 170 26.73 -3.91 31.21
C GLY A 170 25.49 -4.57 31.85
N ALA A 171 24.45 -4.84 31.07
CA ALA A 171 23.20 -5.47 31.51
C ALA A 171 22.96 -6.85 30.86
N ILE A 172 23.83 -7.28 29.94
CA ILE A 172 23.74 -8.57 29.24
C ILE A 172 24.85 -9.49 29.76
N SER A 173 24.48 -10.70 30.19
CA SER A 173 25.42 -11.78 30.52
C SER A 173 25.29 -12.91 29.52
N GLY A 174 26.42 -13.41 28.99
CA GLY A 174 26.45 -14.65 28.23
C GLY A 174 26.44 -15.87 29.17
N ALA A 175 25.72 -16.91 28.77
CA ALA A 175 25.76 -18.21 29.44
C ALA A 175 25.82 -19.31 28.38
N ASP A 176 26.72 -20.28 28.57
CA ASP A 176 26.78 -21.47 27.74
C ASP A 176 25.76 -22.48 28.26
N PHE A 177 24.94 -23.03 27.37
CA PHE A 177 23.94 -24.05 27.71
C PHE A 177 24.31 -25.37 27.04
N PHE A 178 24.30 -26.47 27.79
CA PHE A 178 24.41 -27.81 27.22
C PHE A 178 23.45 -28.78 27.91
N THR A 179 23.02 -29.80 27.16
CA THR A 179 22.12 -30.85 27.63
C THR A 179 22.84 -32.19 27.66
N THR A 180 22.59 -32.98 28.70
CA THR A 180 22.97 -34.40 28.72
C THR A 180 21.77 -35.24 29.10
N GLU A 181 21.66 -36.41 28.49
CA GLU A 181 20.64 -37.38 28.86
C GLU A 181 21.23 -38.35 29.89
N VAL A 182 20.55 -38.51 31.02
CA VAL A 182 20.96 -39.42 32.10
C VAL A 182 19.86 -40.45 32.30
N TRP A 183 20.25 -41.72 32.26
CA TRP A 183 19.36 -42.82 32.61
C TRP A 183 19.23 -42.92 34.13
N THR A 184 18.01 -42.73 34.64
CA THR A 184 17.67 -42.93 36.05
C THR A 184 16.79 -44.16 36.20
N TRP A 185 16.63 -44.67 37.42
CA TRP A 185 15.78 -45.83 37.71
C TRP A 185 14.30 -45.61 37.34
N GLN A 186 13.89 -44.37 37.09
CA GLN A 186 12.54 -43.97 36.67
C GLN A 186 12.43 -43.64 35.16
N GLY A 187 13.51 -43.82 34.40
CA GLY A 187 13.60 -43.59 32.95
C GLY A 187 14.68 -42.57 32.55
N LEU A 188 14.75 -42.28 31.24
CA LEU A 188 15.66 -41.30 30.64
C LEU A 188 15.22 -39.86 30.99
N VAL A 189 16.12 -39.07 31.57
CA VAL A 189 15.88 -37.67 31.96
C VAL A 189 16.91 -36.77 31.27
N THR A 190 16.46 -35.64 30.71
CA THR A 190 17.35 -34.62 30.11
C THR A 190 17.72 -33.58 31.16
N LEU A 191 18.99 -33.52 31.53
CA LEU A 191 19.53 -32.48 32.41
C LEU A 191 20.05 -31.30 31.59
N TRP A 192 19.72 -30.09 32.05
CA TRP A 192 20.15 -28.83 31.45
C TRP A 192 21.19 -28.17 32.34
N PHE A 193 22.36 -27.88 31.78
CA PHE A 193 23.43 -27.18 32.47
C PHE A 193 23.59 -25.79 31.86
N ALA A 194 23.63 -24.78 32.72
CA ALA A 194 23.96 -23.41 32.34
C ALA A 194 25.27 -23.02 33.02
N ARG A 195 26.28 -22.69 32.21
CA ARG A 195 27.56 -22.15 32.69
C ARG A 195 27.55 -20.64 32.52
N THR A 196 27.66 -19.93 33.64
CA THR A 196 27.91 -18.49 33.67
C THR A 196 29.40 -18.24 33.99
N PRO A 197 29.95 -17.04 33.70
CA PRO A 197 31.37 -16.74 33.94
C PRO A 197 31.82 -16.94 35.39
N SER A 198 30.91 -16.82 36.35
CA SER A 198 31.18 -16.87 37.79
C SER A 198 30.67 -18.13 38.50
N ALA A 199 29.91 -19.01 37.83
CA ALA A 199 29.39 -20.23 38.41
C ALA A 199 28.84 -21.20 37.34
N VAL A 200 28.99 -22.50 37.59
CA VAL A 200 28.21 -23.55 36.91
C VAL A 200 26.99 -23.84 37.77
N ILE A 201 25.79 -23.67 37.20
CA ILE A 201 24.55 -23.99 37.90
C ILE A 201 23.88 -25.13 37.13
N ALA A 202 23.81 -26.30 37.77
CA ALA A 202 22.99 -27.41 37.28
C ALA A 202 21.54 -27.13 37.70
N VAL A 203 20.63 -27.08 36.73
CA VAL A 203 19.20 -26.95 37.02
C VAL A 203 18.57 -28.31 36.73
N ASP A 204 18.24 -29.05 37.79
CA ASP A 204 17.47 -30.30 37.68
C ASP A 204 16.02 -29.95 37.36
N ILE A 205 15.68 -29.94 36.07
CA ILE A 205 14.30 -29.81 35.63
C ILE A 205 13.73 -31.22 35.55
N ARG A 206 13.24 -31.76 36.68
CA ARG A 206 12.41 -32.96 36.67
C ARG A 206 11.06 -32.66 36.01
N GLY A 207 11.05 -32.71 34.69
CA GLY A 207 9.85 -32.56 33.89
C GLY A 207 9.93 -33.50 32.69
N ARG A 208 8.97 -34.42 32.59
CA ARG A 208 8.73 -35.25 31.40
C ARG A 208 8.15 -34.35 30.31
N ALA A 209 8.94 -33.42 29.78
CA ALA A 209 8.48 -32.43 28.82
C ALA A 209 9.11 -32.69 27.44
N ARG A 210 8.28 -33.14 26.49
CA ARG A 210 8.56 -32.95 25.06
C ARG A 210 8.83 -31.48 24.83
N HIS A 211 9.83 -31.19 24.02
CA HIS A 211 10.35 -29.88 23.63
C HIS A 211 9.23 -28.86 23.31
N ASP A 212 8.70 -28.19 24.34
CA ASP A 212 7.64 -27.19 24.23
C ASP A 212 8.11 -25.85 24.83
N ARG A 213 7.54 -24.75 24.32
CA ARG A 213 7.87 -23.34 24.60
C ARG A 213 7.94 -23.03 26.10
N SER A 214 7.19 -23.79 26.88
CA SER A 214 7.13 -23.84 28.35
C SER A 214 8.50 -24.07 29.02
N VAL A 215 9.41 -24.83 28.40
CA VAL A 215 10.76 -25.10 28.94
C VAL A 215 11.65 -23.84 28.86
N LEU A 216 11.55 -23.07 27.78
CA LEU A 216 12.34 -21.85 27.59
C LEU A 216 11.91 -20.76 28.56
N GLU A 217 10.61 -20.58 28.80
CA GLU A 217 10.13 -19.60 29.79
C GLU A 217 10.61 -19.95 31.21
N MET A 218 10.58 -21.23 31.57
CA MET A 218 11.03 -21.71 32.87
C MET A 218 12.55 -21.57 33.05
N ILE A 219 13.36 -21.82 32.00
CA ILE A 219 14.81 -21.55 32.02
C ILE A 219 15.07 -20.05 32.19
N VAL A 220 14.38 -19.19 31.45
CA VAL A 220 14.52 -17.73 31.55
C VAL A 220 14.16 -17.24 32.96
N LEU A 221 13.08 -17.74 33.56
CA LEU A 221 12.67 -17.40 34.92
C LEU A 221 13.69 -17.86 35.97
N THR A 222 14.22 -19.08 35.82
CA THR A 222 15.20 -19.66 36.76
C THR A 222 16.55 -18.92 36.68
N VAL A 223 17.03 -18.63 35.47
CA VAL A 223 18.23 -17.81 35.25
C VAL A 223 18.04 -16.39 35.77
N ARG A 224 16.86 -15.79 35.61
CA ARG A 224 16.54 -14.46 36.14
C ARG A 224 16.51 -14.43 37.67
N ALA A 225 15.95 -15.47 38.31
CA ALA A 225 15.95 -15.62 39.76
C ALA A 225 17.37 -15.82 40.33
N LEU A 226 18.22 -16.60 39.65
CA LEU A 226 19.62 -16.79 40.01
C LEU A 226 20.47 -15.53 39.79
N ALA A 227 20.26 -14.81 38.70
CA ALA A 227 20.91 -13.52 38.46
C ALA A 227 20.54 -12.50 39.55
N LEU A 228 19.29 -12.47 40.00
CA LEU A 228 18.84 -11.65 41.14
C LEU A 228 19.44 -12.10 42.48
N ALA A 229 19.63 -13.41 42.70
CA ALA A 229 20.25 -13.95 43.91
C ALA A 229 21.76 -13.67 43.97
N LEU A 230 22.46 -13.78 42.83
CA LEU A 230 23.89 -13.48 42.69
C LEU A 230 24.17 -11.97 42.77
N GLY A 231 23.29 -11.13 42.21
CA GLY A 231 23.37 -9.66 42.32
C GLY A 231 23.17 -9.11 43.73
N ARG A 232 22.66 -9.90 44.69
CA ARG A 232 22.58 -9.53 46.11
C ARG A 232 23.85 -9.82 46.90
N ARG A 233 24.71 -10.76 46.46
CA ARG A 233 25.97 -11.09 47.17
C ARG A 233 27.09 -10.07 46.94
N THR A 234 27.05 -9.28 45.88
CA THR A 234 28.11 -8.29 45.55
C THR A 234 27.99 -6.95 46.28
N LYS A 235 26.95 -6.72 47.10
CA LYS A 235 26.76 -5.46 47.85
C LYS A 235 27.16 -5.48 49.33
N ARG A 236 27.73 -6.58 49.85
CA ARG A 236 28.30 -6.60 51.22
C ARG A 236 29.83 -6.55 51.16
N THR A 237 30.37 -5.36 50.93
CA THR A 237 31.77 -5.07 51.24
C THR A 237 31.92 -5.03 52.75
N ILE A 238 32.81 -5.87 53.27
CA ILE A 238 33.21 -5.98 54.67
C ILE A 238 33.86 -4.66 55.10
N ARG A 239 33.35 -4.02 56.17
CA ARG A 239 34.10 -3.00 56.93
C ARG A 239 34.99 -3.73 57.93
N LEU A 240 36.30 -3.60 57.80
CA LEU A 240 37.25 -3.87 58.88
C LEU A 240 37.27 -2.64 59.81
N PRO A 241 37.23 -2.80 61.15
CA PRO A 241 37.46 -1.68 62.06
C PRO A 241 38.95 -1.34 62.11
N GLU A 242 39.27 -0.07 61.90
CA GLU A 242 40.57 0.52 62.21
C GLU A 242 40.75 0.64 63.73
N ARG A 243 41.75 -0.05 64.27
CA ARG A 243 42.88 0.46 65.08
C ARG A 243 43.49 -0.66 65.90
#